data_AF-A0A4Q3RPM3-F1
#
_entry.id   AF-A0A4Q3RPM3-F1
#
_cell.length_a   1.000
_cell.length_b   1.000
_cell.length_c   1.000
_cell.angle_alpha   90.00
_cell.angle_beta   90.00
_cell.angle_gamma   90.00
#
_symmetry.space_group_name_H-M   'P 1'
#
loop_
_entity.id
_entity.type
_entity.pdbx_description
1 polymer ?
#
loop_
_entity_poly.entity_id
_entity_poly.type
_entity_poly.pdbx_seq_one_letter_code
_entity_poly.pdbx_strand_id
1 'polypeptide(L)'
;MRNVRWFLAITAVSPAPYDRAAVMTVDGRGEKATTSYYRGTGNQLEKISEVCMPHSLGMLYERVTQYLGFLGSSDEYKVMALASYGKPVYLDEFRSMINLIRFVALDQV
;
A
#
# COMPACT_ATOMS: atom_id res chain seq x y z
N MET A 1 -19.92 5.60 0.76
CA MET A 1 -20.22 4.66 -0.35
C MET A 1 -19.12 3.61 -0.41
N ARG A 2 -19.45 2.33 -0.64
CA ARG A 2 -18.45 1.25 -0.77
C ARG A 2 -17.78 1.35 -2.14
N ASN A 3 -16.46 1.34 -2.18
CA ASN A 3 -15.63 1.46 -3.38
C ASN A 3 -14.79 0.18 -3.60
N VAL A 4 -14.03 0.09 -4.69
CA VAL A 4 -13.24 -1.12 -5.02
C VAL A 4 -12.28 -1.49 -3.88
N ARG A 5 -11.71 -0.47 -3.22
CA ARG A 5 -10.79 -0.63 -2.09
C ARG A 5 -11.44 -1.24 -0.86
N TRP A 6 -12.70 -0.92 -0.60
CA TRP A 6 -13.46 -1.54 0.47
C TRP A 6 -13.67 -3.03 0.21
N PHE A 7 -13.93 -3.43 -1.04
CA PHE A 7 -14.03 -4.84 -1.40
C PHE A 7 -12.69 -5.58 -1.28
N LEU A 8 -11.56 -4.97 -1.68
CA LEU A 8 -10.23 -5.55 -1.47
C LEU A 8 -9.89 -5.72 0.02
N ALA A 9 -10.29 -4.77 0.85
CA ALA A 9 -10.06 -4.85 2.29
C ALA A 9 -10.91 -5.94 2.96
N ILE A 10 -12.19 -6.10 2.56
CA ILE A 10 -13.09 -7.07 3.23
C ILE A 10 -12.74 -8.51 2.87
N THR A 11 -12.24 -8.76 1.66
CA THR A 11 -11.76 -10.09 1.26
C THR A 11 -10.49 -10.49 2.01
N ALA A 12 -9.67 -9.53 2.45
CA ALA A 12 -8.51 -9.79 3.29
C ALA A 12 -8.88 -10.08 4.75
N VAL A 13 -9.89 -9.39 5.30
CA VAL A 13 -10.30 -9.56 6.72
C VAL A 13 -11.21 -10.76 6.95
N SER A 14 -12.18 -11.00 6.08
CA SER A 14 -13.20 -12.05 6.26
C SER A 14 -12.63 -13.47 6.53
N PRO A 15 -11.58 -13.94 5.85
CA PRO A 15 -10.97 -15.24 6.15
C PRO A 15 -9.90 -15.20 7.26
N ALA A 16 -9.54 -14.02 7.77
CA ALA A 16 -8.46 -13.89 8.72
C ALA A 16 -8.92 -14.32 10.13
N PRO A 17 -8.10 -15.07 10.89
CA PRO A 17 -8.49 -15.59 12.21
C PRO A 17 -8.40 -14.52 13.33
N TYR A 18 -8.55 -13.23 12.99
CA TYR A 18 -8.35 -12.12 13.91
C TYR A 18 -9.65 -11.36 14.13
N ASP A 19 -10.02 -11.16 15.40
CA ASP A 19 -11.18 -10.36 15.77
C ASP A 19 -10.99 -8.85 15.51
N ARG A 20 -9.74 -8.37 15.63
CA ARG A 20 -9.33 -7.00 15.27
C ARG A 20 -8.09 -7.02 14.38
N ALA A 21 -8.13 -6.27 13.29
CA ALA A 21 -7.02 -6.20 12.33
C ALA A 21 -6.81 -4.77 11.79
N ALA A 22 -5.55 -4.38 11.62
CA ALA A 22 -5.20 -3.23 10.78
C ALA A 22 -5.11 -3.69 9.32
N VAL A 23 -5.88 -3.05 8.44
CA VAL A 23 -5.98 -3.46 7.03
C VAL A 23 -5.45 -2.34 6.17
N MET A 24 -4.57 -2.68 5.24
CA MET A 24 -4.03 -1.73 4.28
C MET A 24 -4.17 -2.30 2.88
N THR A 25 -4.76 -1.54 1.98
CA THR A 25 -4.79 -1.85 0.55
C THR A 25 -3.84 -0.91 -0.17
N VAL A 26 -2.86 -1.45 -0.89
CA VAL A 26 -1.87 -0.69 -1.67
C VAL A 26 -2.02 -1.10 -3.13
N ASP A 27 -2.30 -0.14 -4.00
CA ASP A 27 -2.47 -0.39 -5.43
C ASP A 27 -1.90 0.78 -6.25
N GLY A 28 -1.46 0.49 -7.47
CA GLY A 28 -0.89 1.47 -8.39
C GLY A 28 -1.95 2.37 -9.01
N ARG A 29 -3.04 1.80 -9.53
CA ARG A 29 -4.07 2.48 -10.33
C ARG A 29 -5.45 1.86 -10.13
N GLY A 30 -6.51 2.68 -10.18
CA GLY A 30 -7.90 2.19 -10.18
C GLY A 30 -8.92 3.22 -9.69
N GLU A 31 -8.56 4.02 -8.69
CA GLU A 31 -9.37 5.13 -8.16
C GLU A 31 -8.45 6.34 -7.83
N LYS A 32 -9.04 7.47 -7.38
CA LYS A 32 -8.25 8.65 -6.92
C LYS A 32 -7.37 8.32 -5.72
N ALA A 33 -7.84 7.44 -4.85
CA ALA A 33 -7.06 6.84 -3.79
C ALA A 33 -6.16 5.73 -4.36
N THR A 34 -4.93 5.64 -3.86
CA THR A 34 -3.88 4.67 -4.25
C THR A 34 -3.54 3.74 -3.07
N THR A 35 -3.60 4.25 -1.84
CA THR A 35 -3.49 3.44 -0.61
C THR A 35 -4.68 3.72 0.31
N SER A 36 -5.23 2.72 1.00
CA SER A 36 -6.30 2.94 1.98
C SER A 36 -6.07 2.12 3.24
N TYR A 37 -6.38 2.73 4.38
CA TYR A 37 -6.20 2.16 5.70
C TYR A 37 -7.56 1.94 6.35
N TYR A 38 -7.77 0.77 6.93
CA TYR A 38 -8.99 0.42 7.63
C TYR A 38 -8.68 -0.22 8.98
N ARG A 39 -9.57 0.01 9.94
CA ARG A 39 -9.72 -0.78 11.15
C ARG A 39 -10.75 -1.87 10.88
N GLY A 40 -10.31 -3.13 10.93
CA GLY A 40 -11.16 -4.31 10.86
C GLY A 40 -11.58 -4.76 12.26
N THR A 41 -12.87 -5.02 12.46
CA THR A 41 -13.40 -5.65 13.68
C THR A 41 -14.51 -6.62 13.29
N GLY A 42 -14.28 -7.93 13.46
CA GLY A 42 -15.09 -8.98 12.85
C GLY A 42 -15.26 -8.73 11.34
N ASN A 43 -16.52 -8.67 10.87
CA ASN A 43 -16.85 -8.40 9.46
C ASN A 43 -17.06 -6.91 9.13
N GLN A 44 -16.62 -6.01 10.01
CA GLN A 44 -16.74 -4.57 9.81
C GLN A 44 -15.40 -3.95 9.43
N LEU A 45 -15.46 -2.98 8.53
CA LEU A 45 -14.32 -2.17 8.13
C LEU A 45 -14.65 -0.70 8.29
N GLU A 46 -13.86 -0.04 9.11
CA GLU A 46 -13.89 1.40 9.30
C GLU A 46 -12.68 2.02 8.61
N LYS A 47 -12.92 2.92 7.65
CA LYS A 47 -11.84 3.60 6.94
C LYS A 47 -11.18 4.62 7.86
N ILE A 48 -9.88 4.49 8.09
CA ILE A 48 -9.09 5.43 8.88
C ILE A 48 -8.61 6.58 8.00
N SER A 49 -8.01 6.26 6.85
CA SER A 49 -7.41 7.26 5.96
C SER A 49 -7.13 6.68 4.58
N GLU A 50 -6.65 7.52 3.66
CA GLU A 50 -6.18 7.13 2.34
C GLU A 50 -5.04 8.02 1.85
N VAL A 51 -4.21 7.46 0.98
CA VAL A 51 -3.28 8.21 0.15
C VAL A 51 -3.89 8.33 -1.23
N CYS A 52 -3.88 9.53 -1.79
CA CYS A 52 -4.39 9.80 -3.11
C CYS A 52 -3.25 10.09 -4.10
N MET A 53 -3.57 9.95 -5.37
CA MET A 53 -2.77 10.50 -6.46
C MET A 53 -2.41 11.98 -6.18
N PRO A 54 -1.16 12.41 -6.41
CA PRO A 54 -0.07 11.70 -7.11
C PRO A 54 0.89 10.90 -6.21
N HIS A 55 0.61 10.74 -4.91
CA HIS A 55 1.55 10.15 -3.94
C HIS A 55 1.49 8.60 -3.86
N SER A 56 1.27 7.93 -4.99
CA SER A 56 1.13 6.47 -5.07
C SER A 56 2.48 5.76 -4.93
N LEU A 57 2.59 4.84 -3.96
CA LEU A 57 3.74 3.94 -3.85
C LEU A 57 3.84 2.98 -5.04
N GLY A 58 2.71 2.51 -5.57
CA GLY A 58 2.70 1.66 -6.77
C GLY A 58 3.23 2.40 -7.99
N MET A 59 2.91 3.69 -8.15
CA MET A 59 3.49 4.48 -9.24
C MET A 59 4.96 4.79 -9.02
N LEU A 60 5.40 5.06 -7.79
CA LEU A 60 6.84 5.20 -7.52
C LEU A 60 7.59 3.94 -7.95
N TYR A 61 7.05 2.76 -7.62
CA TYR A 61 7.63 1.48 -8.00
C TYR A 61 7.61 1.24 -9.52
N GLU A 62 6.53 1.61 -10.20
CA GLU A 62 6.44 1.61 -11.66
C GLU A 62 7.51 2.51 -12.30
N ARG A 63 7.73 3.72 -11.76
CA ARG A 63 8.76 4.64 -12.27
C ARG A 63 10.17 4.10 -12.09
N VAL A 64 10.47 3.45 -10.97
CA VAL A 64 11.75 2.77 -10.76
C VAL A 64 11.91 1.63 -11.76
N THR A 65 10.85 0.85 -12.01
CA THR A 65 10.84 -0.23 -13.00
C THR A 65 11.17 0.28 -14.40
N GLN A 66 10.52 1.36 -14.82
CA GLN A 66 10.82 2.03 -16.10
C GLN A 66 12.24 2.58 -16.17
N TYR A 67 12.72 3.19 -15.08
CA TYR A 67 14.08 3.73 -15.00
C TYR A 67 15.16 2.65 -15.19
N LEU A 68 14.90 1.45 -14.68
CA LEU A 68 15.79 0.29 -14.85
C LEU A 68 15.71 -0.37 -16.24
N GLY A 69 14.90 0.17 -17.15
CA GLY A 69 14.74 -0.32 -18.52
C GLY A 69 13.71 -1.43 -18.69
N PHE A 70 12.89 -1.70 -17.67
CA PHE A 70 11.82 -2.69 -17.73
C PHE A 70 10.47 -2.06 -18.13
N LEU A 71 9.51 -2.91 -18.52
CA LEU A 71 8.17 -2.45 -18.88
C LEU A 71 7.35 -2.13 -17.61
N GLY A 72 7.04 -0.84 -17.40
CA GLY A 72 6.14 -0.42 -16.32
C GLY A 72 4.74 -1.02 -16.45
N SER A 73 4.06 -1.24 -15.33
CA SER A 73 2.78 -1.94 -15.21
C SER A 73 2.81 -3.41 -15.69
N SER A 74 3.98 -4.05 -15.74
CA SER A 74 4.13 -5.45 -16.16
C SER A 74 5.33 -6.14 -15.53
N ASP A 75 6.48 -5.46 -15.43
CA ASP A 75 7.75 -6.06 -15.02
C ASP A 75 8.17 -5.74 -13.57
N GLU A 76 7.28 -5.17 -12.77
CA GLU A 76 7.47 -4.87 -11.34
C GLU A 76 7.98 -6.08 -10.54
N TYR A 77 7.52 -7.27 -10.89
CA TYR A 77 7.92 -8.51 -10.24
C TYR A 77 9.39 -8.90 -10.54
N LYS A 78 9.93 -8.51 -11.71
CA LYS A 78 11.34 -8.74 -12.07
C LYS A 78 12.24 -7.88 -11.19
N VAL A 79 11.87 -6.62 -11.00
CA VAL A 79 12.58 -5.70 -10.09
C VAL A 79 12.54 -6.20 -8.65
N MET A 80 11.42 -6.77 -8.22
CA MET A 80 11.29 -7.38 -6.88
C MET A 80 12.23 -8.57 -6.72
N ALA A 81 12.32 -9.44 -7.73
CA ALA A 81 13.24 -10.56 -7.73
C ALA A 81 14.71 -10.09 -7.69
N LEU A 82 15.07 -9.09 -8.50
CA LEU A 82 16.42 -8.50 -8.52
C LEU A 82 16.80 -7.86 -7.19
N ALA A 83 15.84 -7.28 -6.47
CA ALA A 83 16.08 -6.68 -5.16
C ALA A 83 16.66 -7.67 -4.14
N SER A 84 16.39 -8.98 -4.28
CA SER A 84 16.97 -10.02 -3.41
C SER A 84 18.49 -10.20 -3.59
N TYR A 85 19.03 -9.78 -4.74
CA TYR A 85 20.48 -9.80 -5.03
C TYR A 85 21.16 -8.43 -4.79
N GLY A 86 20.37 -7.38 -4.57
CA GLY A 86 20.85 -6.01 -4.42
C GLY A 86 21.44 -5.72 -3.04
N LYS A 87 22.14 -4.59 -2.94
CA LYS A 87 22.50 -3.97 -1.67
C LYS A 87 21.67 -2.69 -1.48
N PRO A 88 21.22 -2.37 -0.26
CA PRO A 88 20.33 -1.24 0.02
C PRO A 88 21.12 0.09 0.05
N VAL A 89 21.86 0.40 -1.02
CA VAL A 89 22.76 1.56 -1.10
C VAL A 89 22.02 2.90 -1.20
N TYR A 90 20.75 2.88 -1.63
CA TYR A 90 19.89 4.07 -1.76
C TYR A 90 18.77 4.12 -0.69
N LEU A 91 18.92 3.35 0.39
CA LEU A 91 17.84 3.18 1.36
C LEU A 91 17.43 4.50 2.02
N ASP A 92 18.41 5.37 2.32
CA ASP A 92 18.16 6.61 3.05
C ASP A 92 17.50 7.67 2.14
N GLU A 93 17.88 7.71 0.87
CA GLU A 93 17.25 8.53 -0.16
C GLU A 93 15.78 8.12 -0.34
N PHE A 94 15.49 6.83 -0.46
CA PHE A 94 14.12 6.34 -0.56
C PHE A 94 13.31 6.60 0.71
N ARG A 95 13.91 6.48 1.91
CA ARG A 95 13.26 6.85 3.16
C ARG A 95 12.90 8.33 3.20
N SER A 96 13.76 9.22 2.69
CA SER A 96 13.48 10.65 2.65
C SER A 96 12.28 11.02 1.75
N MET A 97 11.98 10.18 0.76
CA MET A 97 10.82 10.36 -0.14
C MET A 97 9.50 9.86 0.48
N ILE A 98 9.55 9.00 1.51
CA ILE A 98 8.38 8.35 2.09
C ILE A 98 8.06 9.00 3.44
N ASN A 99 6.97 9.77 3.47
CA ASN A 99 6.42 10.29 4.71
C ASN A 99 5.38 9.34 5.27
N LEU A 100 5.70 8.71 6.40
CA LEU A 100 4.71 7.96 7.16
C LEU A 100 3.74 8.94 7.83
N ILE A 101 2.46 8.82 7.50
CA ILE A 101 1.42 9.57 8.21
C ILE A 101 1.40 9.01 9.64
N ARG A 102 1.93 9.80 10.59
CA ARG A 102 1.88 9.47 12.00
C ARG A 102 0.45 9.69 12.48
N PHE A 103 -0.25 8.60 12.73
CA PHE A 103 -1.51 8.67 13.45
C PHE A 103 -1.18 8.73 14.94
N VAL A 104 -1.57 9.82 15.60
CA VAL A 104 -1.67 9.84 17.07
C VAL A 104 -2.63 8.70 17.41
N ALA A 105 -2.17 7.81 18.29
CA ALA A 105 -2.96 6.69 18.76
C ALA A 105 -4.37 7.20 19.13
N LEU A 106 -5.39 6.61 18.53
CA LEU A 106 -6.67 6.56 19.21
C LEU A 106 -6.41 5.67 20.42
N ASP A 107 -6.16 6.30 21.57
CA ASP A 107 -6.00 5.69 22.89
C ASP A 107 -7.29 4.98 23.33
N GLN A 108 -7.75 4.00 22.57
CA GLN A 108 -8.90 3.15 22.88
C GLN A 108 -8.61 1.74 22.34
N VAL A 109 -7.65 1.06 22.98
CA VAL A 109 -7.52 -0.39 23.00
C VAL A 109 -7.40 -0.82 24.44
#